data_AF-A0A2V5I082-F1
#
_entry.id   AF-A0A2V5I082-F1
#
_cell.length_a   1.000
_cell.length_b   1.000
_cell.length_c   1.000
_cell.angle_alpha   90.00
_cell.angle_beta   90.00
_cell.angle_gamma   90.00
#
_symmetry.space_group_name_H-M   'P 1'
#
loop_
_entity.id
_entity.type
_entity.pdbx_description
1 polymer ?
#
loop_
_entity_poly.entity_id
_entity_poly.type
_entity_poly.pdbx_seq_one_letter_code
_entity_poly.pdbx_strand_id
1 'polypeptide(L)'
;MPPQYTIRPATPQDAPHLAHINITAFEPTPFWRNLFPHLDRTATYPLKLARTLTKLVDGASHLLVAADPATGRVVGYARWTVPDPSFQKSVVDLSPEHAHLVQTFRRAGDAALPPGTNLAVHRRFWGELDRLKAKYLREGDFGASAAVSSLASR
;
A
#
# COMPACT_ATOMS: atom_id res chain seq x y z
N MET A 1 24.69 -16.74 14.58
CA MET A 1 23.72 -15.79 15.20
C MET A 1 22.70 -15.43 14.14
N PRO A 2 21.40 -15.31 14.48
CA PRO A 2 20.42 -14.80 13.52
C PRO A 2 20.77 -13.36 13.12
N PRO A 3 20.52 -12.95 11.87
CA PRO A 3 20.74 -11.58 11.44
C PRO A 3 19.92 -10.61 12.31
N GLN A 4 20.60 -9.61 12.87
CA GLN A 4 19.95 -8.58 13.65
C GLN A 4 19.45 -7.47 12.72
N TYR A 5 18.14 -7.37 12.55
CA TYR A 5 17.52 -6.32 11.73
C TYR A 5 17.21 -5.07 12.55
N THR A 6 17.28 -3.91 11.91
CA THR A 6 16.85 -2.63 12.48
C THR A 6 15.46 -2.28 11.97
N ILE A 7 14.56 -1.86 12.86
CA ILE A 7 13.22 -1.37 12.49
C ILE A 7 13.24 0.15 12.53
N ARG A 8 12.82 0.79 11.44
CA ARG A 8 12.73 2.25 11.34
C ARG A 8 11.55 2.69 10.46
N PRO A 9 11.09 3.95 10.56
CA PRO A 9 10.18 4.53 9.57
C PRO A 9 10.75 4.43 8.15
N ALA A 10 9.88 4.17 7.19
CA ALA A 10 10.21 4.20 5.77
C ALA A 10 10.42 5.63 5.28
N THR A 11 11.35 5.81 4.35
CA THR A 11 11.57 7.08 3.63
C THR A 11 11.14 6.92 2.16
N PRO A 12 11.00 8.02 1.41
CA PRO A 12 10.74 7.96 -0.04
C PRO A 12 11.77 7.13 -0.82
N GLN A 13 13.02 7.05 -0.33
CA GLN A 13 14.09 6.28 -0.97
C GLN A 13 13.88 4.76 -0.84
N ASP A 14 13.11 4.33 0.17
CA ASP A 14 12.77 2.91 0.34
C ASP A 14 11.66 2.47 -0.64
N ALA A 15 10.93 3.39 -1.26
CA ALA A 15 9.73 3.08 -2.05
C ALA A 15 9.94 2.06 -3.19
N PRO A 16 11.06 2.10 -3.95
CA PRO A 16 11.37 1.06 -4.93
C PRO A 16 11.50 -0.34 -4.31
N HIS A 17 12.19 -0.47 -3.18
CA HIS A 17 12.36 -1.74 -2.47
C HIS A 17 11.04 -2.24 -1.89
N LEU A 18 10.24 -1.35 -1.32
CA LEU A 18 8.91 -1.65 -0.79
C LEU A 18 7.96 -2.17 -1.88
N ALA A 19 7.96 -1.55 -3.05
CA ALA A 19 7.17 -2.01 -4.19
C ALA A 19 7.62 -3.40 -4.66
N HIS A 20 8.93 -3.64 -4.73
CA HIS A 20 9.49 -4.94 -5.07
C HIS A 20 9.13 -6.03 -4.05
N ILE A 21 9.23 -5.73 -2.75
CA ILE A 21 8.84 -6.65 -1.66
C ILE A 21 7.35 -6.95 -1.75
N ASN A 22 6.49 -5.95 -2.02
CA ASN A 22 5.05 -6.17 -2.18
C ASN A 22 4.75 -7.15 -3.32
N ILE A 23 5.36 -6.94 -4.49
CA ILE A 23 5.18 -7.84 -5.64
C ILE A 23 5.65 -9.25 -5.27
N THR A 24 6.87 -9.38 -4.74
CA THR A 24 7.47 -10.68 -4.42
C THR A 24 6.65 -11.46 -3.38
N ALA A 25 6.09 -10.77 -2.38
CA ALA A 25 5.29 -11.40 -1.33
C ALA A 25 3.90 -11.84 -1.83
N PHE A 26 3.27 -11.06 -2.72
CA PHE A 26 1.87 -11.29 -3.10
C PHE A 26 1.68 -11.94 -4.47
N GLU A 27 2.65 -11.87 -5.38
CA GLU A 27 2.60 -12.50 -6.70
C GLU A 27 2.25 -14.00 -6.65
N PRO A 28 2.79 -14.80 -5.72
CA PRO A 28 2.45 -16.23 -5.65
C PRO A 28 1.01 -16.51 -5.22
N THR A 29 0.26 -15.50 -4.73
CA THR A 29 -1.08 -15.71 -4.18
C THR A 29 -2.14 -15.96 -5.27
N PRO A 30 -3.19 -16.74 -4.98
CA PRO A 30 -4.30 -16.93 -5.91
C PRO A 30 -4.96 -15.61 -6.32
N PHE A 31 -5.10 -14.66 -5.40
CA PHE A 31 -5.66 -13.35 -5.71
C PHE A 31 -4.86 -12.62 -6.79
N TRP A 32 -3.54 -12.58 -6.66
CA TRP A 32 -2.68 -11.91 -7.64
C TRP A 32 -2.79 -12.54 -9.02
N ARG A 33 -2.71 -13.89 -9.10
CA ARG A 33 -2.81 -14.61 -10.38
C ARG A 33 -4.15 -14.40 -11.08
N ASN A 34 -5.23 -14.25 -10.34
CA ASN A 34 -6.55 -13.96 -10.91
C ASN A 34 -6.73 -12.48 -11.29
N LEU A 35 -6.09 -11.57 -10.54
CA LEU A 35 -6.13 -10.13 -10.82
C LEU A 35 -5.26 -9.75 -12.03
N PHE A 36 -4.12 -10.40 -12.20
CA PHE A 36 -3.11 -10.10 -13.21
C PHE A 36 -2.68 -11.37 -13.99
N PRO A 37 -3.61 -12.04 -14.70
CA PRO A 37 -3.36 -13.39 -15.26
C PRO A 37 -2.27 -13.45 -16.33
N HIS A 38 -1.97 -12.33 -16.98
CA HIS A 38 -0.99 -12.25 -18.09
C HIS A 38 0.03 -11.13 -17.89
N LEU A 39 0.14 -10.57 -16.68
CA LEU A 39 1.06 -9.47 -16.41
C LEU A 39 2.25 -9.96 -15.60
N ASP A 40 3.42 -9.46 -15.97
CA ASP A 40 4.64 -9.70 -15.22
C ASP A 40 4.88 -8.64 -14.14
N ARG A 41 6.00 -8.78 -13.45
CA ARG A 41 6.43 -7.85 -12.40
C ARG A 41 6.68 -6.44 -12.94
N THR A 42 7.15 -6.31 -14.17
CA THR A 42 7.45 -5.02 -14.82
C THR A 42 6.17 -4.25 -15.07
N ALA A 43 5.12 -4.90 -15.58
CA ALA A 43 3.82 -4.28 -15.83
C ALA A 43 3.11 -3.85 -14.54
N THR A 44 3.33 -4.56 -13.43
CA THR A 44 2.68 -4.27 -12.14
C THR A 44 3.50 -3.35 -11.24
N TYR A 45 4.79 -3.14 -11.51
CA TYR A 45 5.68 -2.33 -10.69
C TYR A 45 5.25 -0.85 -10.56
N PRO A 46 4.92 -0.11 -11.64
CA PRO A 46 4.51 1.29 -11.53
C PRO A 46 3.29 1.48 -10.61
N LEU A 47 2.31 0.58 -10.69
CA LEU A 47 1.15 0.54 -9.81
C LEU A 47 1.55 0.39 -8.34
N LYS A 48 2.50 -0.49 -8.04
CA LYS A 48 2.96 -0.76 -6.66
C LYS A 48 3.85 0.34 -6.10
N LEU A 49 4.68 0.95 -6.94
CA LEU A 49 5.47 2.13 -6.58
C LEU A 49 4.54 3.31 -6.24
N ALA A 50 3.60 3.64 -7.12
CA ALA A 50 2.66 4.75 -6.91
C ALA A 50 1.81 4.55 -5.64
N ARG A 51 1.32 3.32 -5.39
CA ARG A 51 0.58 2.98 -4.17
C ARG A 51 1.45 3.09 -2.92
N THR A 52 2.73 2.72 -2.99
CA THR A 52 3.65 2.87 -1.86
C THR A 52 3.91 4.34 -1.55
N LEU A 53 4.26 5.15 -2.55
CA LEU A 53 4.47 6.58 -2.40
C LEU A 53 3.21 7.29 -1.88
N THR A 54 2.03 6.91 -2.38
CA THR A 54 0.75 7.44 -1.89
C THR A 54 0.58 7.21 -0.40
N LYS A 55 1.03 6.06 0.11
CA LYS A 55 0.92 5.70 1.53
C LYS A 55 1.96 6.38 2.41
N LEU A 56 3.12 6.73 1.86
CA LEU A 56 4.11 7.53 2.58
C LEU A 56 3.63 8.97 2.85
N VAL A 57 2.68 9.47 2.07
CA VAL A 57 2.22 10.87 2.15
C VAL A 57 0.75 11.06 2.50
N ASP A 58 0.00 9.99 2.78
CA ASP A 58 -1.42 10.12 3.13
C ASP A 58 -1.64 10.53 4.60
N GLY A 59 -0.58 10.56 5.41
CA GLY A 59 -0.60 10.98 6.81
C GLY A 59 -1.36 10.05 7.76
N ALA A 60 -2.08 9.06 7.23
CA ALA A 60 -2.85 8.07 7.97
C ALA A 60 -2.16 6.69 7.99
N SER A 61 -1.23 6.45 7.07
CA SER A 61 -0.49 5.21 6.97
C SER A 61 0.90 5.35 7.62
N HIS A 62 1.27 4.35 8.41
CA HIS A 62 2.60 4.25 9.02
C HIS A 62 3.33 3.06 8.42
N LEU A 63 4.44 3.34 7.73
CA LEU A 63 5.26 2.33 7.08
C LEU A 63 6.55 2.15 7.88
N LEU A 64 6.80 0.94 8.36
CA LEU A 64 8.02 0.56 9.03
C LEU A 64 8.78 -0.44 8.17
N VAL A 65 10.08 -0.24 8.01
CA VAL A 65 10.97 -1.17 7.29
C VAL A 65 11.83 -1.95 8.27
N ALA A 66 12.13 -3.19 7.92
CA ALA A 66 13.22 -3.96 8.48
C ALA A 66 14.43 -3.83 7.56
N ALA A 67 15.52 -3.24 8.05
CA ALA A 67 16.77 -3.06 7.32
C ALA A 67 17.89 -3.91 7.91
N ASP A 68 18.62 -4.60 7.04
CA ASP A 68 19.87 -5.28 7.38
C ASP A 68 20.98 -4.23 7.57
N PRO A 69 21.54 -4.07 8.78
CA PRO A 69 22.55 -3.05 9.06
C PRO A 69 23.87 -3.32 8.33
N ALA A 70 24.18 -4.57 7.96
CA ALA A 70 25.43 -4.90 7.28
C ALA A 70 25.44 -4.44 5.82
N THR A 71 24.27 -4.46 5.17
CA THR A 71 24.14 -4.14 3.74
C THR A 71 23.33 -2.88 3.46
N GLY A 72 22.65 -2.33 4.47
CA GLY A 72 21.69 -1.24 4.32
C GLY A 72 20.40 -1.64 3.58
N ARG A 73 20.23 -2.92 3.24
CA ARG A 73 19.09 -3.39 2.43
C ARG A 73 17.84 -3.53 3.26
N VAL A 74 16.72 -3.05 2.72
CA VAL A 74 15.39 -3.33 3.27
C VAL A 74 14.99 -4.75 2.89
N VAL A 75 14.68 -5.58 3.89
CA VAL A 75 14.32 -7.00 3.72
C VAL A 75 12.84 -7.29 3.96
N GLY A 76 12.12 -6.33 4.54
CA GLY A 76 10.70 -6.45 4.82
C GLY A 76 10.10 -5.12 5.25
N TYR A 77 8.78 -5.03 5.26
CA TYR A 77 8.07 -3.87 5.78
C TYR A 77 6.69 -4.24 6.30
N ALA A 78 6.18 -3.40 7.19
CA ALA A 78 4.82 -3.44 7.68
C ALA A 78 4.14 -2.09 7.43
N ARG A 79 2.83 -2.13 7.18
CA ARG A 79 2.00 -0.94 7.02
C ARG A 79 0.82 -1.00 7.97
N TRP A 80 0.65 0.06 8.74
CA TRP A 80 -0.44 0.23 9.70
C TRP A 80 -1.26 1.47 9.39
N THR A 81 -2.54 1.43 9.72
CA THR A 81 -3.38 2.62 9.86
C THR A 81 -3.79 2.68 11.32
N VAL A 82 -3.38 3.74 12.01
CA VAL A 82 -3.66 3.94 13.43
C VAL A 82 -4.97 4.72 13.52
N PRO A 83 -6.00 4.23 14.24
CA PRO A 83 -7.32 4.84 14.29
C PRO A 83 -7.35 6.13 15.13
N ASP A 84 -6.33 6.39 15.95
CA ASP A 84 -6.22 7.58 16.77
C ASP A 84 -5.82 8.81 15.93
N PRO A 85 -6.71 9.83 15.81
CA PRO A 85 -6.41 11.04 15.05
C PRO A 85 -5.35 11.94 15.69
N SER A 86 -5.03 11.73 16.97
CA SER A 86 -3.93 12.41 17.67
C SER A 86 -2.58 11.76 17.43
N PHE A 87 -2.55 10.55 16.84
CA PHE A 87 -1.31 9.89 16.49
C PHE A 87 -0.53 10.72 15.46
N GLN A 88 0.78 10.82 15.67
CA GLN A 88 1.63 11.69 14.86
C GLN A 88 1.57 11.27 13.39
N LYS A 89 1.02 12.14 12.54
CA LYS A 89 0.98 11.92 11.10
C LYS A 89 2.40 11.74 10.57
N SER A 90 2.63 10.62 9.90
CA SER A 90 3.87 10.40 9.16
C SER A 90 3.67 10.94 7.75
N VAL A 91 4.06 12.19 7.53
CA VAL A 91 4.11 12.79 6.19
C VAL A 91 5.56 13.02 5.86
N VAL A 92 6.01 12.41 4.76
CA VAL A 92 7.34 12.63 4.21
C VAL A 92 7.25 13.52 2.98
N ASP A 93 8.26 14.35 2.76
CA ASP A 93 8.36 15.14 1.54
C ASP A 93 8.79 14.24 0.37
N LEU A 94 8.12 14.38 -0.77
CA LEU A 94 8.47 13.67 -2.00
C LEU A 94 9.28 14.56 -2.93
N SER A 95 10.14 13.95 -3.74
CA SER A 95 10.72 14.61 -4.90
C SER A 95 9.59 15.05 -5.86
N PRO A 96 9.82 16.08 -6.70
CA PRO A 96 8.84 16.51 -7.70
C PRO A 96 8.36 15.38 -8.61
N GLU A 97 9.25 14.47 -8.98
CA GLU A 97 8.93 13.27 -9.78
C GLU A 97 7.96 12.34 -9.06
N HIS A 98 8.27 11.96 -7.80
CA HIS A 98 7.40 11.09 -7.01
C HIS A 98 6.07 11.75 -6.69
N ALA A 99 6.06 13.05 -6.43
CA ALA A 99 4.84 13.82 -6.22
C ALA A 99 3.96 13.80 -7.48
N HIS A 100 4.55 14.02 -8.66
CA HIS A 100 3.84 13.94 -9.94
C HIS A 100 3.25 12.54 -10.17
N LEU A 101 4.03 11.47 -9.92
CA LEU A 101 3.54 10.09 -10.04
C LEU A 101 2.33 9.82 -9.14
N VAL A 102 2.39 10.23 -7.87
CA VAL A 102 1.27 10.09 -6.92
C VAL A 102 0.03 10.86 -7.40
N GLN A 103 0.20 12.09 -7.89
CA GLN A 103 -0.91 12.91 -8.38
C GLN A 103 -1.55 12.29 -9.63
N THR A 104 -0.75 11.88 -10.61
CA THR A 104 -1.23 11.22 -11.83
C THR A 104 -1.99 9.94 -11.50
N PHE A 105 -1.45 9.12 -10.60
CA PHE A 105 -2.10 7.90 -10.16
C PHE A 105 -3.44 8.16 -9.45
N ARG A 106 -3.48 9.13 -8.52
CA ARG A 106 -4.70 9.51 -7.81
C ARG A 106 -5.79 10.01 -8.75
N ARG A 107 -5.43 10.81 -9.77
CA ARG A 107 -6.37 11.33 -10.77
C ARG A 107 -6.93 10.24 -11.67
N ALA A 108 -6.11 9.27 -12.07
CA ALA A 108 -6.51 8.20 -12.97
C ALA A 108 -7.38 7.13 -12.30
N GLY A 109 -7.28 6.94 -10.98
CA GLY A 109 -8.12 5.99 -10.25
C GLY A 109 -8.00 4.56 -10.80
N ASP A 110 -9.12 3.94 -11.15
CA ASP A 110 -9.13 2.59 -11.77
C ASP A 110 -8.43 2.58 -13.15
N ALA A 111 -8.38 3.69 -13.88
CA ALA A 111 -7.65 3.78 -15.15
C ALA A 111 -6.12 3.76 -14.95
N ALA A 112 -5.64 3.85 -13.70
CA ALA A 112 -4.23 3.67 -13.37
C ALA A 112 -3.83 2.19 -13.23
N LEU A 113 -4.79 1.26 -13.32
CA LEU A 113 -4.50 -0.16 -13.32
C LEU A 113 -3.81 -0.55 -14.65
N PRO A 114 -2.80 -1.42 -14.62
CA PRO A 114 -2.13 -1.88 -15.83
C PRO A 114 -3.12 -2.50 -16.84
N PRO A 115 -2.96 -2.25 -18.15
CA PRO A 115 -3.73 -2.93 -19.18
C PRO A 115 -3.64 -4.45 -18.99
N GLY A 116 -4.78 -5.15 -19.13
CA GLY A 116 -4.88 -6.59 -18.86
C GLY A 116 -5.21 -6.96 -17.40
N THR A 117 -5.41 -5.97 -16.51
CA THR A 117 -5.97 -6.22 -15.18
C THR A 117 -7.40 -6.76 -15.28
N ASN A 118 -7.69 -7.83 -14.54
CA ASN A 118 -9.05 -8.37 -14.43
C ASN A 118 -9.90 -7.48 -13.50
N LEU A 119 -10.61 -6.51 -14.08
CA LEU A 119 -11.43 -5.55 -13.34
C LEU A 119 -12.59 -6.20 -12.57
N ALA A 120 -13.11 -7.33 -13.04
CA ALA A 120 -14.18 -8.05 -12.33
C ALA A 120 -13.67 -8.63 -11.00
N VAL A 121 -12.48 -9.26 -11.02
CA VAL A 121 -11.80 -9.73 -9.80
C VAL A 121 -11.45 -8.56 -8.88
N HIS A 122 -10.93 -7.47 -9.43
CA HIS A 122 -10.60 -6.25 -8.66
C HIS A 122 -11.80 -5.74 -7.87
N ARG A 123 -12.92 -5.47 -8.56
CA ARG A 123 -14.13 -4.92 -7.94
C ARG A 123 -14.73 -5.87 -6.92
N ARG A 124 -14.81 -7.17 -7.24
CA ARG A 124 -15.36 -8.19 -6.33
C ARG A 124 -14.54 -8.33 -5.06
N PHE A 125 -13.21 -8.35 -5.16
CA PHE A 125 -12.33 -8.48 -4.01
C PHE A 125 -12.48 -7.28 -3.06
N TRP A 126 -12.42 -6.05 -3.57
CA TRP A 126 -12.52 -4.86 -2.73
C TRP A 126 -13.92 -4.70 -2.13
N GLY A 127 -14.98 -4.98 -2.90
CA GLY A 127 -16.34 -5.00 -2.38
C GLY A 127 -16.53 -6.01 -1.25
N GLU A 128 -15.98 -7.22 -1.40
CA GLU A 128 -16.03 -8.23 -0.35
C GLU A 128 -15.18 -7.85 0.87
N LEU A 129 -14.01 -7.25 0.67
CA LEU A 129 -13.19 -6.75 1.76
C LEU A 129 -13.93 -5.68 2.56
N ASP A 130 -14.59 -4.73 1.91
CA ASP A 130 -15.34 -3.68 2.59
C ASP A 130 -16.57 -4.23 3.32
N ARG A 131 -17.26 -5.22 2.73
CA ARG A 131 -18.34 -5.96 3.41
C ARG A 131 -17.84 -6.67 4.67
N LEU A 132 -16.67 -7.33 4.61
CA LEU A 132 -16.07 -8.03 5.75
C LEU A 132 -15.61 -7.04 6.83
N LYS A 133 -15.04 -5.90 6.45
CA LYS A 133 -14.70 -4.83 7.40
C LYS A 133 -15.94 -4.33 8.13
N ALA A 134 -17.03 -4.04 7.43
CA ALA A 134 -18.28 -3.59 8.05
C ALA A 134 -18.87 -4.62 9.02
N LYS A 135 -18.64 -5.91 8.78
CA LYS A 135 -19.13 -6.98 9.65
C LYS A 135 -18.24 -7.21 10.88
N TYR A 136 -16.92 -7.09 10.75
CA TYR A 136 -15.96 -7.58 11.76
C TYR A 136 -15.13 -6.49 12.44
N LEU A 137 -14.94 -5.31 11.83
CA LEU A 137 -14.20 -4.23 12.46
C LEU A 137 -15.11 -3.35 13.31
N ARG A 138 -14.55 -2.83 14.39
CA ARG A 138 -15.18 -1.85 15.30
C ARG A 138 -14.43 -0.54 15.24
N GLU A 139 -15.09 0.51 15.71
CA GLU A 139 -14.42 1.80 15.95
C GLU A 139 -13.23 1.59 16.90
N GLY A 140 -12.07 2.16 16.55
CA GLY A 140 -10.83 1.99 17.31
C GLY A 140 -9.98 0.76 16.91
N ASP A 141 -10.43 -0.09 15.99
CA ASP A 141 -9.58 -1.19 15.48
C ASP A 141 -8.51 -0.69 14.50
N PHE A 142 -7.32 -1.32 14.53
CA PHE A 142 -6.29 -1.09 13.54
C PHE A 142 -6.80 -1.45 12.13
N GLY A 143 -6.61 -0.54 11.17
CA GLY A 143 -7.07 -0.73 9.79
C GLY A 143 -8.50 -0.25 9.49
N ALA A 144 -9.23 0.25 10.50
CA ALA A 144 -10.44 1.04 10.27
C ALA A 144 -10.04 2.45 9.78
N SER A 145 -10.32 2.76 8.52
CA SER A 145 -10.35 4.17 8.11
C SER A 145 -11.67 4.76 8.62
N ALA A 146 -11.62 5.92 9.28
CA ALA A 146 -12.80 6.68 9.70
C ALA A 146 -13.75 7.07 8.54
N ALA A 147 -13.40 6.78 7.28
CA ALA A 147 -14.19 7.08 6.09
C ALA A 147 -15.37 6.12 5.81
N VAL A 148 -15.76 5.25 6.74
CA VAL A 148 -16.99 4.44 6.58
C VAL A 148 -18.26 5.23 7.00
N SER A 149 -18.12 6.44 7.54
CA SER A 149 -19.23 7.17 8.18
C SER A 149 -19.97 8.23 7.36
N SER A 150 -19.66 8.53 6.08
CA SER A 150 -20.26 9.73 5.43
C SER A 150 -20.95 9.57 4.07
N LEU A 151 -21.36 8.36 3.66
CA LEU A 151 -22.13 8.17 2.41
C LEU A 151 -23.51 7.53 2.59
N ALA A 152 -24.03 7.52 3.82
CA ALA A 152 -25.42 7.18 4.11
C ALA A 152 -26.15 8.36 4.76
N SER A 153 -26.18 9.51 4.09
CA SER A 153 -27.09 10.63 4.40
C SER A 153 -27.04 11.68 3.27
N ARG A 154 -27.80 11.43 2.21
CA ARG A 154 -28.62 12.39 1.42
C ARG A 154 -29.03 11.75 0.11
#